data_AF-A0A0L0DNP0-F1
#
_entry.id   AF-A0A0L0DNP0-F1
#
_cell.length_a   1.000
_cell.length_b   1.000
_cell.length_c   1.000
_cell.angle_alpha   90.00
_cell.angle_beta   90.00
_cell.angle_gamma   90.00
#
_symmetry.space_group_name_H-M   'P 1'
#
loop_
_entity.id
_entity.type
_entity.pdbx_description
1 polymer ?
#
loop_
_entity_poly.entity_id
_entity_poly.type
_entity_poly.pdbx_seq_one_letter_code
_entity_poly.pdbx_strand_id
1 'polypeptide(L)'
;MSAPASVSAAALASGIRSAGGLRFRLDPFAFRQFDNAEYSGTRLTGVDKEAFVAAVIDHFAAEPVLVDGYAEFCKHIFMPNFTSATVDAITVPKADFLDIILYSSAQIAKEHEAMPSGDPPPPADSYDWGIISIKGQAVNYEIPMNPITMMRNALGTESGGSGAHASFR
;
A
#
# COMPACT_ATOMS: atom_id res chain seq x y z
N MET A 1 21.42 -34.57 -26.94
CA MET A 1 21.73 -33.22 -26.41
C MET A 1 21.53 -32.24 -27.56
N SER A 2 20.37 -31.56 -27.61
CA SER A 2 20.08 -30.62 -28.69
C SER A 2 20.73 -29.28 -28.34
N ALA A 3 21.56 -28.75 -29.24
CA ALA A 3 22.23 -27.46 -29.05
C ALA A 3 21.21 -26.33 -28.84
N PRO A 4 21.51 -25.30 -28.04
CA PRO A 4 20.65 -24.13 -27.96
C PRO A 4 20.65 -23.43 -29.32
N ALA A 5 19.47 -23.05 -29.80
CA ALA A 5 19.29 -22.37 -31.08
C ALA A 5 20.13 -21.09 -31.09
N SER A 6 21.02 -20.96 -32.07
CA SER A 6 21.86 -19.78 -32.23
C SER A 6 21.00 -18.55 -32.53
N VAL A 7 21.12 -17.53 -31.69
CA VAL A 7 20.46 -16.24 -31.91
C VAL A 7 21.18 -15.51 -33.06
N SER A 8 20.48 -15.27 -34.16
CA SER A 8 21.02 -14.57 -35.34
C SER A 8 21.35 -13.10 -35.04
N ALA A 9 22.43 -12.58 -35.62
CA ALA A 9 22.87 -11.18 -35.50
C ALA A 9 21.78 -10.14 -35.88
N ALA A 10 20.83 -10.49 -36.75
CA ALA A 10 19.70 -9.63 -37.11
C ALA A 10 18.64 -9.52 -35.99
N ALA A 11 18.50 -10.54 -35.15
CA ALA A 11 17.61 -10.53 -33.99
C ALA A 11 18.16 -9.59 -32.90
N LEU A 12 19.48 -9.58 -32.72
CA LEU A 12 20.20 -8.67 -31.81
C LEU A 12 20.00 -7.19 -32.18
N ALA A 13 19.97 -6.84 -33.47
CA ALA A 13 19.78 -5.46 -33.93
C ALA A 13 18.33 -4.95 -33.86
N SER A 14 17.34 -5.84 -33.77
CA SER A 14 15.90 -5.48 -33.74
C SER A 14 15.30 -5.44 -32.33
N GLY A 15 16.06 -5.83 -31.32
CA GLY A 15 15.56 -6.02 -29.94
C GLY A 15 14.61 -7.21 -29.80
N ILE A 16 14.59 -8.12 -30.78
CA ILE A 16 13.73 -9.31 -30.79
C ILE A 16 14.53 -10.51 -30.30
N ARG A 17 14.02 -11.21 -29.29
CA ARG A 17 14.65 -12.41 -28.70
C ARG A 17 13.62 -13.55 -28.61
N SER A 18 14.05 -14.81 -28.53
CA SER A 18 13.14 -15.96 -28.69
C SER A 18 13.24 -17.04 -27.60
N ALA A 19 12.10 -17.59 -27.19
CA ALA A 19 11.97 -18.80 -26.37
C ALA A 19 10.69 -19.57 -26.76
N GLY A 20 10.71 -20.90 -26.68
CA GLY A 20 9.54 -21.75 -27.00
C GLY A 20 8.98 -21.59 -28.42
N GLY A 21 9.80 -21.12 -29.37
CA GLY A 21 9.37 -20.80 -30.74
C GLY A 21 8.71 -19.43 -30.91
N LEU A 22 8.48 -18.68 -29.81
CA LEU A 22 7.94 -17.33 -29.81
C LEU A 22 9.04 -16.29 -29.74
N ARG A 23 8.71 -15.06 -30.16
CA ARG A 23 9.61 -13.90 -30.20
C ARG A 23 9.05 -12.78 -29.34
N PHE A 24 9.87 -12.22 -28.48
CA PHE A 24 9.53 -11.17 -27.52
C PHE A 24 10.32 -9.90 -27.85
N ARG A 25 9.65 -8.74 -27.71
CA ARG A 25 10.23 -7.40 -27.86
C ARG A 25 9.52 -6.48 -26.89
N LEU A 26 10.26 -5.58 -26.25
CA LEU A 26 9.66 -4.49 -25.47
C LEU A 26 9.20 -3.38 -26.43
N ASP A 27 7.90 -3.11 -26.44
CA ASP A 27 7.37 -2.03 -27.26
C ASP A 27 7.74 -0.64 -26.69
N PRO A 28 8.05 0.38 -27.52
CA PRO A 28 8.35 1.72 -27.06
C PRO A 28 7.28 2.33 -26.16
N PHE A 29 6.01 1.92 -26.28
CA PHE A 29 4.96 2.34 -25.38
C PHE A 29 5.25 1.98 -23.91
N ALA A 30 5.93 0.87 -23.65
CA ALA A 30 6.31 0.44 -22.30
C ALA A 30 7.53 1.20 -21.75
N PHE A 31 8.30 1.92 -22.58
CA PHE A 31 9.52 2.61 -22.14
C PHE A 31 9.24 3.67 -21.07
N ARG A 32 8.04 4.27 -21.08
CA ARG A 32 7.57 5.18 -20.04
C ARG A 32 7.65 4.61 -18.61
N GLN A 33 7.58 3.29 -18.45
CA GLN A 33 7.69 2.63 -17.13
C GLN A 33 9.13 2.58 -16.60
N PHE A 34 10.11 2.78 -17.49
CA PHE A 34 11.54 2.78 -17.19
C PHE A 34 12.10 4.20 -17.17
N ASP A 35 11.69 5.03 -18.13
CA ASP A 35 12.35 6.30 -18.43
C ASP A 35 11.62 7.52 -17.84
N ASN A 36 10.31 7.43 -17.59
CA ASN A 36 9.54 8.55 -17.06
C ASN A 36 9.43 8.48 -15.53
N ALA A 37 10.18 9.35 -14.85
CA ALA A 37 10.13 9.47 -13.39
C ALA A 37 8.74 9.85 -12.87
N GLU A 38 7.91 10.54 -13.66
CA GLU A 38 6.55 10.96 -13.31
C GLU A 38 5.48 9.97 -13.79
N TYR A 39 5.85 8.78 -14.26
CA TYR A 39 4.86 7.77 -14.64
C TYR A 39 4.01 7.37 -13.43
N SER A 40 2.68 7.46 -13.60
CA SER A 40 1.71 7.30 -12.51
C SER A 40 1.45 5.85 -12.10
N GLY A 41 1.87 4.87 -12.92
CA GLY A 41 1.73 3.44 -12.60
C GLY A 41 3.04 2.81 -12.14
N THR A 42 3.15 1.48 -12.31
CA THR A 42 4.37 0.73 -11.96
C THR A 42 5.61 1.29 -12.67
N ARG A 43 6.59 1.72 -11.87
CA ARG A 43 7.91 2.19 -12.30
C ARG A 43 8.96 1.12 -12.03
N LEU A 44 9.77 0.81 -13.03
CA LEU A 44 10.86 -0.15 -12.96
C LEU A 44 12.19 0.59 -12.84
N THR A 45 12.75 0.63 -11.63
CA THR A 45 14.03 1.30 -11.35
C THR A 45 15.12 0.26 -11.10
N GLY A 46 16.35 0.56 -11.51
CA GLY A 46 17.51 -0.32 -11.27
C GLY A 46 17.62 -1.54 -12.20
N VAL A 47 16.77 -1.64 -13.22
CA VAL A 47 16.84 -2.67 -14.27
C VAL A 47 16.75 -1.99 -15.64
N ASP A 48 17.67 -2.31 -16.54
CA ASP A 48 17.59 -1.84 -17.92
C ASP A 48 16.59 -2.69 -18.76
N LYS A 49 16.18 -2.14 -19.90
CA LYS A 49 15.12 -2.72 -20.74
C LYS A 49 15.55 -4.06 -21.32
N GLU A 50 16.81 -4.19 -21.72
CA GLU A 50 17.39 -5.38 -22.31
C GLU A 50 17.46 -6.52 -21.31
N ALA A 51 17.91 -6.24 -20.09
CA ALA A 51 17.95 -7.18 -18.97
C ALA A 51 16.54 -7.61 -18.56
N PHE A 52 15.57 -6.69 -18.56
CA PHE A 52 14.17 -7.02 -18.27
C PHE A 52 13.60 -8.02 -19.30
N VAL A 53 13.79 -7.76 -20.59
CA VAL A 53 13.33 -8.67 -21.65
C VAL A 53 14.05 -10.02 -21.58
N ALA A 54 15.34 -10.05 -21.27
CA ALA A 54 16.08 -11.29 -21.08
C ALA A 54 15.49 -12.13 -19.94
N ALA A 55 15.19 -11.51 -18.79
CA ALA A 55 14.56 -12.19 -17.66
C ALA A 55 13.16 -12.76 -17.99
N VAL A 56 12.35 -12.02 -18.76
CA VAL A 56 11.04 -12.51 -19.24
C VAL A 56 11.19 -13.76 -20.11
N ILE A 57 12.21 -13.78 -20.96
CA ILE A 57 12.48 -14.89 -21.89
C ILE A 57 13.00 -16.12 -21.16
N ASP A 58 13.92 -15.92 -20.22
CA ASP A 58 14.44 -17.00 -19.39
C ASP A 58 13.32 -17.63 -18.55
N HIS A 59 12.43 -16.80 -18.00
CA HIS A 59 11.22 -17.27 -17.30
C HIS A 59 10.30 -18.07 -18.23
N PHE A 60 9.98 -17.54 -19.42
CA PHE A 60 9.12 -18.24 -20.37
C PHE A 60 9.75 -19.53 -20.93
N ALA A 61 11.07 -19.59 -21.06
CA ALA A 61 11.77 -20.80 -21.46
C ALA A 61 11.67 -21.91 -20.41
N ALA A 62 11.67 -21.54 -19.12
CA ALA A 62 11.46 -22.46 -18.02
C ALA A 62 9.97 -22.85 -17.85
N GLU A 63 9.07 -21.88 -17.99
CA GLU A 63 7.63 -22.03 -17.81
C GLU A 63 6.86 -21.45 -19.01
N PRO A 64 6.67 -22.22 -20.09
CA PRO A 64 6.10 -21.74 -21.36
C PRO A 64 4.57 -21.64 -21.31
N VAL A 65 4.04 -20.88 -20.34
CA VAL A 65 2.60 -20.66 -20.14
C VAL A 65 2.22 -19.26 -20.60
N LEU A 66 1.28 -19.19 -21.56
CA LEU A 66 0.57 -17.97 -21.91
C LEU A 66 -0.85 -18.05 -21.35
N VAL A 67 -1.24 -17.05 -20.57
CA VAL A 67 -2.61 -16.92 -20.07
C VAL A 67 -3.37 -15.98 -21.00
N ASP A 68 -4.59 -16.38 -21.37
CA ASP A 68 -5.46 -15.54 -22.19
C ASP A 68 -5.88 -14.27 -21.45
N GLY A 69 -5.73 -13.13 -22.12
CA GLY A 69 -6.20 -11.83 -21.65
C GLY A 69 -7.65 -11.56 -22.05
N TYR A 70 -8.02 -10.28 -22.04
CA TYR A 70 -9.40 -9.87 -22.31
C TYR A 70 -9.86 -10.06 -23.77
N ALA A 71 -8.93 -10.32 -24.69
CA ALA A 71 -9.18 -10.48 -26.13
C ALA A 71 -8.20 -11.48 -26.73
N GLU A 72 -8.49 -11.99 -27.94
CA GLU A 72 -7.66 -13.01 -28.61
C GLU A 72 -6.19 -12.58 -28.81
N PHE A 73 -5.96 -11.28 -29.04
CA PHE A 73 -4.63 -10.70 -29.22
C PHE A 73 -3.91 -10.36 -27.90
N CYS A 74 -4.58 -10.49 -26.76
CA CYS A 74 -4.03 -10.15 -25.45
C CYS A 74 -3.59 -11.42 -24.73
N LYS A 75 -2.31 -11.51 -24.35
CA LYS A 75 -1.73 -12.63 -23.61
C LYS A 75 -0.95 -12.11 -22.41
N HIS A 76 -0.87 -12.90 -21.35
CA HIS A 76 -0.16 -12.57 -20.12
C HIS A 76 0.87 -13.64 -19.77
N ILE A 77 1.99 -13.18 -19.23
CA ILE A 77 2.98 -14.00 -18.52
C ILE A 77 2.97 -13.52 -17.07
N PHE A 78 2.92 -14.46 -16.13
CA PHE A 78 3.07 -14.18 -14.71
C PHE A 78 4.41 -14.75 -14.26
N MET A 79 5.27 -13.89 -13.72
CA MET A 79 6.59 -14.27 -13.24
C MET A 79 6.87 -13.64 -11.87
N PRO A 80 7.75 -14.24 -11.04
CA PRO A 80 8.20 -13.60 -9.81
C PRO A 80 8.78 -12.21 -10.07
N ASN A 81 8.40 -11.22 -9.26
CA ASN A 81 8.95 -9.87 -9.38
C ASN A 81 10.42 -9.86 -8.92
N PHE A 82 11.34 -9.73 -9.87
CA PHE A 82 12.79 -9.61 -9.63
C PHE A 82 13.26 -8.15 -9.57
N THR A 83 12.34 -7.20 -9.65
CA THR A 83 12.60 -5.75 -9.65
C THR A 83 12.18 -5.13 -8.32
N SER A 84 12.42 -3.83 -8.16
CA SER A 84 11.94 -3.03 -7.02
C SER A 84 10.47 -2.61 -7.13
N ALA A 85 9.74 -3.05 -8.17
CA ALA A 85 8.35 -2.67 -8.39
C ALA A 85 7.47 -3.01 -7.18
N THR A 86 6.67 -2.03 -6.75
CA THR A 86 5.66 -2.21 -5.71
C THR A 86 4.29 -2.46 -6.32
N VAL A 87 3.34 -2.97 -5.52
CA VAL A 87 1.94 -3.07 -5.94
C VAL A 87 1.39 -1.67 -6.23
N ASP A 88 0.69 -1.52 -7.34
CA ASP A 88 0.20 -0.21 -7.84
C ASP A 88 -0.90 0.38 -6.94
N ALA A 89 -1.64 -0.49 -6.24
CA ALA A 89 -2.61 -0.09 -5.24
C ALA A 89 -2.67 -1.11 -4.10
N ILE A 90 -2.79 -0.61 -2.87
CA ILE A 90 -3.22 -1.41 -1.72
C ILE A 90 -4.69 -1.10 -1.49
N THR A 91 -5.53 -2.13 -1.50
CA THR A 91 -6.93 -1.97 -1.09
C THR A 91 -6.97 -1.81 0.42
N VAL A 92 -7.34 -0.62 0.91
CA VAL A 92 -7.66 -0.42 2.33
C VAL A 92 -9.05 -1.01 2.57
N PRO A 93 -9.20 -2.06 3.39
CA PRO A 93 -10.50 -2.64 3.64
C PRO A 93 -11.41 -1.63 4.36
N LYS A 94 -12.71 -1.68 4.06
CA LYS A 94 -13.72 -0.97 4.86
C LYS A 94 -13.68 -1.52 6.29
N ALA A 95 -13.75 -0.65 7.29
CA ALA A 95 -13.91 -1.08 8.67
C ALA A 95 -15.25 -1.80 8.90
N ASP A 96 -15.22 -2.89 9.66
CA ASP A 96 -16.42 -3.63 10.05
C ASP A 96 -17.12 -2.97 11.25
N PHE A 97 -16.35 -2.31 12.12
CA PHE A 97 -16.82 -1.64 13.33
C PHE A 97 -16.25 -0.22 13.45
N LEU A 98 -16.99 0.63 14.15
CA LEU A 98 -16.51 1.91 14.65
C LEU A 98 -16.38 1.83 16.17
N ASP A 99 -15.17 1.98 16.67
CA ASP A 99 -14.88 2.20 18.09
C ASP A 99 -15.16 3.68 18.40
N ILE A 100 -16.25 3.91 19.14
CA ILE A 100 -16.74 5.24 19.52
C ILE A 100 -16.28 5.52 20.95
N ILE A 101 -15.33 6.43 21.09
CA ILE A 101 -14.71 6.74 22.38
C ILE A 101 -15.43 7.95 22.99
N LEU A 102 -15.95 7.76 24.20
CA LEU A 102 -16.78 8.73 24.91
C LEU A 102 -16.09 9.18 26.20
N TYR A 103 -16.07 10.48 26.45
CA TYR A 103 -15.75 11.05 27.77
C TYR A 103 -17.00 11.65 28.41
N SER A 104 -17.02 11.68 29.73
CA SER A 104 -18.09 12.37 30.46
C SER A 104 -17.99 13.88 30.21
N SER A 105 -19.13 14.56 30.26
CA SER A 105 -19.18 16.02 30.15
C SER A 105 -18.25 16.73 31.15
N ALA A 106 -18.15 16.19 32.38
CA ALA A 106 -17.23 16.68 33.41
C ALA A 106 -15.75 16.57 33.02
N GLN A 107 -15.34 15.46 32.39
CA GLN A 107 -13.97 15.28 31.92
C GLN A 107 -13.65 16.21 30.75
N ILE A 108 -14.61 16.41 29.83
CA ILE A 108 -14.46 17.32 28.68
C ILE A 108 -14.30 18.76 29.17
N ALA A 109 -15.11 19.20 30.14
CA ALA A 109 -14.98 20.53 30.74
C ALA A 109 -13.60 20.72 31.40
N LYS A 110 -13.12 19.71 32.13
CA LYS A 110 -11.80 19.72 32.78
C LYS A 110 -10.64 19.83 31.78
N GLU A 111 -10.70 19.06 30.69
CA GLU A 111 -9.67 19.11 29.64
C GLU A 111 -9.70 20.46 28.90
N HIS A 112 -10.88 21.00 28.63
CA HIS A 112 -11.01 22.31 27.99
C HIS A 112 -10.55 23.46 28.89
N GLU A 113 -10.78 23.39 30.21
CA GLU A 113 -10.26 24.39 31.16
C GLU A 113 -8.72 24.38 31.20
N ALA A 114 -8.11 23.20 31.20
CA ALA A 114 -6.64 23.07 31.20
C ALA A 114 -6.02 23.49 29.86
N MET A 115 -6.69 23.19 28.75
CA MET A 115 -6.22 23.53 27.41
C MET A 115 -7.40 23.95 26.51
N PRO A 116 -7.76 25.25 26.52
CA PRO A 116 -8.83 25.76 25.68
C PRO A 116 -8.51 25.52 24.21
N SER A 117 -9.33 24.70 23.56
CA SER A 117 -9.22 24.39 22.13
C SER A 117 -10.61 24.34 21.52
N GLY A 118 -10.81 25.07 20.41
CA GLY A 118 -12.11 25.18 19.75
C GLY A 118 -13.15 25.94 20.55
N ASP A 119 -14.42 25.71 20.21
CA ASP A 119 -15.55 26.29 20.91
C ASP A 119 -15.68 25.71 22.33
N PRO A 120 -16.14 26.50 23.31
CA PRO A 120 -16.37 25.98 24.65
C PRO A 120 -17.43 24.87 24.61
N PRO A 121 -17.25 23.80 25.41
CA PRO A 121 -18.25 22.75 25.49
C PRO A 121 -19.57 23.32 26.02
N PRO A 122 -20.72 22.73 25.63
CA PRO A 122 -22.00 23.04 26.26
C PRO A 122 -21.93 22.88 27.78
N PRO A 123 -22.88 23.48 28.54
CA PRO A 123 -22.97 23.28 29.98
C PRO A 123 -22.89 21.79 30.34
N ALA A 124 -22.10 21.46 31.37
CA ALA A 124 -21.76 20.07 31.67
C ALA A 124 -22.97 19.19 32.04
N ASP A 125 -24.08 19.80 32.44
CA ASP A 125 -25.36 19.16 32.73
C ASP A 125 -26.26 18.99 31.50
N SER A 126 -25.87 19.52 30.34
CA SER A 126 -26.68 19.43 29.12
C SER A 126 -26.47 18.11 28.36
N TYR A 127 -25.50 17.27 28.77
CA TYR A 127 -25.21 15.96 28.18
C TYR A 127 -24.39 15.08 29.14
N ASP A 128 -24.57 13.76 29.07
CA ASP A 128 -23.81 12.82 29.91
C ASP A 128 -22.44 12.46 29.29
N TRP A 129 -22.41 12.24 27.98
CA TRP A 129 -21.26 11.72 27.24
C TRP A 129 -21.02 12.50 25.94
N GLY A 130 -19.76 12.89 25.69
CA GLY A 130 -19.33 13.48 24.43
C GLY A 130 -18.42 12.53 23.65
N ILE A 131 -18.62 12.46 22.32
CA ILE A 131 -17.74 11.69 21.41
C ILE A 131 -16.44 12.46 21.24
N ILE A 132 -15.32 11.89 21.70
CA ILE A 132 -14.00 12.53 21.60
C ILE A 132 -13.13 11.92 20.49
N SER A 133 -13.48 10.73 20.01
CA SER A 133 -12.77 10.07 18.90
C SER A 133 -13.63 8.97 18.28
N ILE A 134 -13.37 8.71 17.00
CA ILE A 134 -13.99 7.64 16.21
C ILE A 134 -12.86 6.90 15.51
N LYS A 135 -12.78 5.58 15.69
CA LYS A 135 -11.79 4.73 15.04
C LYS A 135 -12.47 3.62 14.24
N GLY A 136 -12.10 3.45 12.97
CA GLY A 136 -12.52 2.30 12.18
C GLY A 136 -11.63 1.09 12.43
N GLN A 137 -12.23 -0.08 12.67
CA GLN A 137 -11.49 -1.33 12.92
C GLN A 137 -12.25 -2.58 12.44
N ALA A 138 -11.52 -3.69 12.30
CA ALA A 138 -12.07 -4.97 11.85
C ALA A 138 -12.67 -5.83 12.99
N VAL A 139 -12.49 -5.42 14.25
CA VAL A 139 -12.88 -6.20 15.44
C VAL A 139 -13.86 -5.45 16.32
N ASN A 140 -14.69 -6.16 17.08
CA ASN A 140 -15.69 -5.57 17.98
C ASN A 140 -15.24 -5.55 19.45
N TYR A 141 -14.00 -5.11 19.70
CA TYR A 141 -13.45 -4.91 21.04
C TYR A 141 -12.37 -3.81 21.00
N GLU A 142 -12.06 -3.21 22.14
CA GLU A 142 -11.03 -2.17 22.22
C GLU A 142 -9.65 -2.71 21.79
N ILE A 143 -9.06 -2.10 20.76
CA ILE A 143 -7.66 -2.35 20.41
C ILE A 143 -6.74 -1.48 21.27
N PRO A 144 -5.51 -1.94 21.58
CA PRO A 144 -4.56 -1.16 22.37
C PRO A 144 -4.40 0.26 21.80
N MET A 145 -4.43 1.25 22.69
CA MET A 145 -4.19 2.64 22.33
C MET A 145 -2.84 2.77 21.60
N ASN A 146 -2.79 3.66 20.60
CA ASN A 146 -1.52 3.96 19.93
C ASN A 146 -0.47 4.40 20.97
N PRO A 147 0.80 3.96 20.85
CA PRO A 147 1.83 4.27 21.84
C PRO A 147 1.95 5.76 22.16
N ILE A 148 1.79 6.63 21.15
CA ILE A 148 1.82 8.09 21.34
C ILE A 148 0.67 8.59 22.24
N THR A 149 -0.52 8.00 22.13
CA THR A 149 -1.68 8.39 22.94
C THR A 149 -1.49 7.95 24.39
N MET A 150 -0.90 6.77 24.61
CA MET A 150 -0.54 6.29 25.94
C MET A 150 0.47 7.22 26.61
N MET A 151 1.54 7.60 25.90
CA MET A 151 2.57 8.52 26.39
C MET A 151 1.97 9.89 26.71
N ARG A 152 1.15 10.46 25.82
CA ARG A 152 0.49 11.75 26.04
C ARG A 152 -0.44 11.73 27.25
N ASN A 153 -1.26 10.68 27.41
CA ASN A 153 -2.20 10.57 28.54
C ASN A 153 -1.48 10.56 29.89
N ALA A 154 -0.30 9.95 29.96
CA ALA A 154 0.53 9.95 31.15
C ALA A 154 1.07 11.35 31.54
N LEU A 155 1.10 12.31 30.61
CA LEU A 155 1.58 13.68 30.87
C LEU A 155 0.49 14.61 31.47
N GLY A 156 -0.76 14.15 31.59
CA GLY A 156 -1.84 14.92 32.19
C GLY A 156 -2.48 15.97 31.26
N THR A 157 -3.50 16.64 31.78
CA THR A 157 -4.40 17.56 31.04
C THR A 157 -3.68 18.78 30.48
N GLU A 158 -2.68 19.28 31.19
CA GLU A 158 -1.82 20.40 30.77
C GLU A 158 -1.06 20.12 29.46
N SER A 159 -0.84 18.84 29.14
CA SER A 159 -0.13 18.38 27.93
C SER A 159 -1.08 17.73 26.91
N GLY A 160 -2.39 17.94 27.05
CA GLY A 160 -3.41 17.36 26.17
C GLY A 160 -3.66 15.86 26.40
N GLY A 161 -3.22 15.33 27.54
CA GLY A 161 -3.50 13.96 27.98
C GLY A 161 -4.71 13.91 28.92
N SER A 162 -5.35 12.75 29.05
CA SER A 162 -6.49 12.61 29.98
C SER A 162 -6.10 12.58 31.46
N GLY A 163 -4.81 12.40 31.77
CA GLY A 163 -4.32 12.20 33.14
C GLY A 163 -4.71 10.86 33.77
N ALA A 164 -5.32 9.96 33.00
CA ALA A 164 -5.66 8.61 33.44
C ALA A 164 -4.50 7.64 33.15
N HIS A 165 -4.24 6.72 34.09
CA HIS A 165 -3.33 5.60 33.85
C HIS A 165 -3.98 4.61 32.88
N ALA A 166 -3.26 4.25 31.81
CA ALA A 166 -3.68 3.18 30.92
C ALA A 166 -3.68 1.85 31.69
N SER A 167 -4.85 1.27 31.92
CA SER A 167 -4.97 -0.09 32.44
C SER A 167 -5.02 -1.06 31.28
N PHE A 168 -4.01 -1.92 31.15
CA PHE A 168 -4.05 -3.03 30.20
C PHE A 168 -4.97 -4.11 30.77
N ARG A 169 -6.07 -4.42 30.07
CA ARG A 169 -6.89 -5.59 30.34
C ARG A 169 -6.63 -6.65 29.29
#